data_AF-A0A932UD68-F1
#
_entry.id   AF-A0A932UD68-F1
#
_cell.length_a   1.000
_cell.length_b   1.000
_cell.length_c   1.000
_cell.angle_alpha   90.00
_cell.angle_beta   90.00
_cell.angle_gamma   90.00
#
_symmetry.space_group_name_H-M   'P 1'
#
loop_
_entity.id
_entity.type
_entity.pdbx_description
1 polymer ?
#
loop_
_entity_poly.entity_id
_entity_poly.type
_entity_poly.pdbx_seq_one_letter_code
_entity_poly.pdbx_strand_id
1 'polypeptide(L)'
;MCTCQECGRTFRGQHPNLAPDQYGATAHRLGPRVKAAAHALHYGLGLPQRQVPAVLRDLTGLTVTQSALAQDALRRAEQSVGTAYAELRTRRRSSSRWCTPMTPAARSAGSTPS
;
A
#
# COMPACT_ATOMS: atom_id res chain seq x y z
N MET A 1 9.41 17.29 -18.71
CA MET A 1 10.43 18.24 -18.20
C MET A 1 10.07 19.58 -18.81
N CYS A 2 9.93 20.64 -18.02
CA CYS A 2 9.53 21.94 -18.56
C CYS A 2 10.77 22.79 -18.78
N THR A 3 10.84 23.47 -19.92
CA THR A 3 11.90 24.42 -20.25
C THR A 3 11.32 25.81 -20.19
N CYS A 4 12.00 26.72 -19.49
CA CYS A 4 11.67 28.13 -19.58
C CYS A 4 12.03 28.64 -20.98
N GLN A 5 11.09 29.27 -21.68
CA GLN A 5 11.33 29.80 -23.02
C GLN A 5 12.21 31.06 -23.02
N GLU A 6 12.32 31.78 -21.89
CA GLU A 6 13.18 32.97 -21.78
C GLU A 6 14.62 32.65 -21.38
N CYS A 7 14.84 31.75 -20.41
CA CYS A 7 16.17 31.51 -19.85
C CYS A 7 16.76 30.14 -20.18
N GLY A 8 16.04 29.29 -20.92
CA GLY A 8 16.47 27.95 -21.33
C GLY A 8 16.66 26.96 -20.19
N ARG A 9 16.52 27.39 -18.92
CA ARG A 9 16.68 26.52 -17.77
C ARG A 9 15.56 25.50 -17.73
N THR A 10 15.96 24.24 -17.60
CA THR A 10 15.03 23.14 -17.32
C THR A 10 14.60 23.23 -15.87
N PHE A 11 13.32 23.48 -15.65
CA PHE A 11 12.72 23.42 -14.32
C PHE A 11 11.65 22.33 -14.29
N ARG A 12 11.42 21.79 -13.10
CA ARG A 12 10.29 20.89 -12.88
C ARG A 12 9.13 21.72 -12.36
N GLY A 13 8.02 21.76 -13.10
CA GLY A 13 6.83 22.50 -12.67
C GLY A 13 6.43 22.08 -11.24
N GLN A 14 6.23 23.05 -10.36
CA GLN A 14 5.70 22.78 -9.03
C GLN A 14 4.17 22.79 -9.12
N HIS A 15 3.53 21.76 -8.58
CA HIS A 15 2.08 21.71 -8.45
C HIS A 15 1.74 21.37 -6.99
N PRO A 16 0.80 22.08 -6.34
CA PRO A 16 0.54 21.91 -4.90
C PRO A 16 0.15 20.49 -4.50
N ASN A 17 -0.45 19.72 -5.42
CA ASN A 17 -0.79 18.30 -5.18
C ASN A 17 0.36 17.32 -5.47
N LEU A 18 1.59 17.81 -5.65
CA LEU A 18 2.76 17.01 -6.01
C LEU A 18 3.68 16.81 -4.81
N ALA A 19 3.91 15.54 -4.43
CA ALA A 19 4.88 15.22 -3.39
C ALA A 19 6.33 15.47 -3.88
N PRO A 20 7.18 16.13 -3.06
CA PRO A 20 8.52 16.58 -3.45
C PRO A 20 9.55 15.46 -3.64
N ASP A 21 9.25 14.24 -3.21
CA ASP A 21 10.12 13.06 -3.25
C ASP A 21 9.85 12.11 -4.45
N GLN A 22 8.97 12.48 -5.39
CA GLN A 22 8.71 11.66 -6.57
C GLN A 22 9.80 11.81 -7.66
N TYR A 23 10.70 10.82 -7.75
CA TYR A 23 11.79 10.71 -8.72
C TYR A 23 11.83 9.37 -9.48
N GLY A 24 12.25 9.39 -10.75
CA GLY A 24 12.55 8.19 -11.56
C GLY A 24 11.35 7.62 -12.32
N ALA A 25 11.23 6.30 -12.44
CA ALA A 25 10.09 5.60 -13.09
C ALA A 25 8.71 5.85 -12.41
N THR A 26 8.72 6.62 -11.31
CA THR A 26 7.57 7.30 -10.71
C THR A 26 7.24 8.65 -11.36
N ALA A 27 7.83 8.94 -12.53
CA ALA A 27 7.67 10.19 -13.27
C ALA A 27 6.21 10.52 -13.62
N HIS A 28 5.29 9.54 -13.53
CA HIS A 28 3.87 9.83 -13.44
C HIS A 28 3.55 10.41 -12.06
N ARG A 29 3.48 11.73 -12.04
CA ARG A 29 3.07 12.60 -10.94
C ARG A 29 1.61 12.36 -10.57
N LEU A 30 1.30 11.22 -9.96
CA LEU A 30 -0.07 10.90 -9.55
C LEU A 30 -0.45 11.75 -8.35
N GLY A 31 -1.53 12.54 -8.50
CA GLY A 31 -2.14 13.24 -7.39
C GLY A 31 -2.75 12.28 -6.35
N PRO A 32 -2.98 12.74 -5.12
CA PRO A 32 -3.51 11.91 -4.03
C PRO A 32 -4.86 11.26 -4.37
N ARG A 33 -5.70 11.92 -5.18
CA ARG A 33 -6.99 11.37 -5.64
C ARG A 33 -6.84 10.14 -6.53
N VAL A 34 -5.87 10.16 -7.46
CA VAL A 34 -5.61 9.03 -8.36
C VAL A 34 -5.08 7.83 -7.58
N LYS A 35 -4.17 8.09 -6.63
CA LYS A 35 -3.65 7.06 -5.71
C LYS A 35 -4.76 6.46 -4.86
N ALA A 36 -5.62 7.29 -4.27
CA ALA A 36 -6.76 6.82 -3.48
C ALA A 36 -7.74 5.98 -4.32
N ALA A 37 -8.06 6.42 -5.54
CA ALA A 37 -8.90 5.64 -6.46
C ALA A 37 -8.26 4.28 -6.81
N ALA A 38 -6.96 4.25 -7.08
CA ALA A 38 -6.24 3.01 -7.35
C ALA A 38 -6.32 2.01 -6.17
N HIS A 39 -6.13 2.49 -4.94
CA HIS A 39 -6.26 1.64 -3.75
C HIS A 39 -7.71 1.20 -3.49
N ALA A 40 -8.69 2.06 -3.77
CA ALA A 40 -10.11 1.70 -3.67
C ALA A 40 -10.49 0.62 -4.69
N LEU A 41 -10.00 0.70 -5.92
CA LEU A 41 -10.18 -0.33 -6.94
C LEU A 41 -9.53 -1.65 -6.50
N HIS A 42 -8.31 -1.61 -5.97
CA HIS A 42 -7.60 -2.82 -5.57
C HIS A 42 -8.17 -3.47 -4.30
N TYR A 43 -8.17 -2.74 -3.18
CA TYR A 43 -8.55 -3.29 -1.88
C TYR A 43 -10.04 -3.19 -1.59
N GLY A 44 -10.71 -2.16 -2.11
CA GLY A 44 -12.14 -1.95 -1.91
C GLY A 44 -13.00 -2.83 -2.83
N LEU A 45 -12.65 -2.88 -4.13
CA LEU A 45 -13.39 -3.65 -5.14
C LEU A 45 -12.73 -4.99 -5.51
N GLY A 46 -11.56 -5.30 -4.95
CA GLY A 46 -10.89 -6.59 -5.15
C GLY A 46 -10.20 -6.75 -6.51
N LEU A 47 -10.03 -5.69 -7.29
CA LEU A 47 -9.37 -5.80 -8.59
C LEU A 47 -7.89 -6.18 -8.41
N PRO A 48 -7.35 -7.11 -9.21
CA PRO A 48 -5.91 -7.35 -9.25
C PRO A 48 -5.14 -6.06 -9.53
N GLN A 49 -4.08 -5.76 -8.76
CA GLN A 49 -3.30 -4.52 -8.92
C GLN A 49 -2.78 -4.31 -10.36
N ARG A 50 -2.53 -5.38 -11.12
CA ARG A 50 -2.12 -5.33 -12.53
C ARG A 50 -3.20 -4.80 -13.49
N GLN A 51 -4.49 -4.91 -13.14
CA GLN A 51 -5.62 -4.44 -13.94
C GLN A 51 -5.97 -2.98 -13.65
N VAL A 52 -5.64 -2.48 -12.45
CA VAL A 52 -5.92 -1.11 -12.03
C VAL A 52 -5.38 -0.05 -13.02
N PRO A 53 -4.15 -0.16 -13.55
CA PRO A 53 -3.67 0.74 -14.61
C PRO A 53 -4.56 0.81 -15.85
N ALA A 54 -5.09 -0.33 -16.31
CA ALA A 54 -5.96 -0.38 -17.48
C ALA A 54 -7.29 0.32 -17.20
N VAL A 55 -7.89 0.04 -16.04
CA VAL A 55 -9.15 0.70 -15.61
C VAL A 55 -8.99 2.21 -15.50
N LEU A 56 -7.89 2.70 -14.91
CA LEU A 56 -7.64 4.14 -14.80
C LEU A 56 -7.44 4.79 -16.17
N ARG A 57 -6.73 4.14 -17.08
CA ARG A 57 -6.58 4.63 -18.45
C ARG A 57 -7.94 4.68 -19.16
N ASP A 58 -8.72 3.62 -19.09
CA ASP A 58 -9.95 3.50 -19.86
C ASP A 58 -11.05 4.45 -19.33
N LEU A 59 -11.10 4.71 -18.02
CA LEU A 59 -12.09 5.61 -17.42
C LEU A 59 -11.67 7.08 -17.37
N THR A 60 -10.37 7.37 -17.31
CA THR A 60 -9.88 8.74 -17.03
C THR A 60 -8.81 9.23 -18.00
N GLY A 61 -8.34 8.38 -18.92
CA GLY A 61 -7.20 8.68 -19.80
C GLY A 61 -5.84 8.68 -19.10
N LEU A 62 -5.79 8.37 -17.79
CA LEU A 62 -4.56 8.43 -17.01
C LEU A 62 -3.70 7.18 -17.22
N THR A 63 -2.52 7.39 -17.81
CA THR A 63 -1.49 6.35 -17.89
C THR A 63 -0.75 6.26 -16.56
N VAL A 64 -0.90 5.11 -15.89
CA VAL A 64 -0.26 4.80 -14.62
C VAL A 64 0.55 3.52 -14.75
N THR A 65 1.75 3.47 -14.19
CA THR A 65 2.55 2.24 -14.15
C THR A 65 2.18 1.39 -12.94
N GLN A 66 2.21 0.07 -13.09
CA GLN A 66 1.98 -0.86 -11.97
C GLN A 66 3.01 -0.63 -10.84
N SER A 67 4.27 -0.35 -11.18
CA SER A 67 5.34 -0.08 -10.22
C SER A 67 5.06 1.18 -9.38
N ALA A 68 4.48 2.23 -9.96
CA ALA A 68 4.11 3.43 -9.20
C ALA A 68 3.05 3.13 -8.14
N LEU A 69 2.07 2.29 -8.45
CA LEU A 69 1.05 1.85 -7.49
C LEU A 69 1.64 0.98 -6.38
N ALA A 70 2.50 0.02 -6.75
CA ALA A 70 3.18 -0.85 -5.78
C ALA A 70 4.07 -0.04 -4.81
N GLN A 71 4.86 0.91 -5.32
CA GLN A 71 5.69 1.77 -4.49
C GLN A 71 4.87 2.70 -3.60
N ASP A 72 3.72 3.21 -4.07
CA ASP A 72 2.80 3.99 -3.23
C ASP A 72 2.19 3.13 -2.12
N ALA A 73 1.84 1.87 -2.42
CA ALA A 73 1.35 0.92 -1.42
C ALA A 73 2.40 0.65 -0.34
N LEU A 74 3.66 0.40 -0.73
CA LEU A 74 4.77 0.18 0.20
C LEU A 74 5.01 1.38 1.11
N ARG A 75 5.09 2.60 0.56
CA ARG A 75 5.24 3.82 1.37
C ARG A 75 4.11 4.00 2.38
N ARG A 76 2.86 3.71 1.99
CA ARG A 76 1.71 3.77 2.92
C ARG A 76 1.81 2.70 4.01
N ALA A 77 2.27 1.51 3.67
CA ALA A 77 2.50 0.42 4.60
C ALA A 77 3.63 0.71 5.60
N GLU A 78 4.66 1.45 5.20
CA GLU A 78 5.72 1.92 6.12
C GLU A 78 5.25 3.04 7.05
N GLN A 79 4.22 3.78 6.65
CA GLN A 79 3.69 4.92 7.38
C GLN A 79 2.38 4.57 8.12
N SER A 80 1.31 5.31 7.84
CA SER A 80 0.06 5.28 8.60
C SER A 80 -0.60 3.90 8.67
N VAL A 81 -0.52 3.10 7.59
CA VAL A 81 -1.08 1.74 7.59
C VAL A 81 -0.25 0.81 8.47
N GLY A 82 1.07 0.95 8.44
CA GLY A 82 2.00 0.19 9.29
C GLY A 82 1.76 0.47 10.77
N THR A 83 1.66 1.75 11.14
CA THR A 83 1.36 2.17 12.50
C THR A 83 0.02 1.61 12.98
N ALA A 84 -1.06 1.81 12.21
CA ALA A 84 -2.38 1.30 12.56
C ALA A 84 -2.40 -0.24 12.67
N TYR A 85 -1.71 -0.94 11.77
CA TYR A 85 -1.60 -2.39 11.83
C TYR A 85 -0.82 -2.88 13.06
N ALA A 86 0.26 -2.19 13.43
CA ALA A 86 1.03 -2.50 14.64
C ALA A 86 0.17 -2.34 15.91
N GLU A 87 -0.60 -1.25 16.01
CA GLU A 87 -1.56 -1.04 17.11
C GLU A 87 -2.61 -2.14 17.17
N LEU A 88 -3.19 -2.51 16.03
CA LEU A 88 -4.16 -3.60 15.94
C LEU A 88 -3.56 -4.93 16.41
N ARG A 89 -2.32 -5.24 16.01
CA ARG A 89 -1.60 -6.44 16.49
C ARG A 89 -1.38 -6.41 17.99
N THR A 90 -0.94 -5.28 18.54
CA THR A 90 -0.73 -5.14 19.99
C THR A 90 -2.04 -5.34 20.76
N ARG A 91 -3.12 -4.71 20.30
CA ARG A 91 -4.47 -4.88 20.87
C ARG A 91 -4.97 -6.31 20.79
N ARG A 92 -4.72 -7.00 19.67
CA ARG A 92 -5.09 -8.42 19.53
C ARG A 92 -4.30 -9.30 20.51
N ARG A 93 -3.01 -9.02 20.73
CA ARG A 93 -2.17 -9.78 21.68
C ARG A 93 -2.56 -9.54 23.14
N SER A 94 -2.96 -8.32 23.51
CA SER A 94 -3.35 -7.98 24.88
C SER A 94 -4.78 -8.40 25.24
N SER A 95 -5.58 -8.79 24.25
CA SER A 95 -6.95 -9.25 24.49
C SER A 95 -6.99 -10.72 24.91
N SER A 96 -7.32 -10.96 26.19
CA SER A 96 -7.51 -12.30 26.77
C SER A 96 -8.61 -13.13 26.11
N ARG A 97 -9.48 -12.50 25.30
CA ARG A 97 -10.58 -13.14 24.57
C ARG A 97 -10.13 -13.91 23.32
N TRP A 98 -8.92 -13.63 22.81
CA TRP A 98 -8.38 -14.24 21.59
C TRP A 98 -7.18 -15.17 21.85
N CYS A 99 -6.61 -15.12 23.04
CA CYS A 99 -5.66 -16.12 23.53
C CYS A 99 -6.44 -17.15 24.36
N THR A 100 -7.06 -18.13 23.70
CA THR A 100 -7.28 -19.41 24.38
C THR A 100 -5.90 -20.03 24.57
N PRO A 101 -5.38 -20.22 25.79
CA PRO A 101 -4.18 -21.01 25.96
C PRO A 101 -4.48 -22.39 25.39
N MET A 102 -3.73 -22.85 24.39
CA MET A 102 -3.68 -24.28 24.09
C MET A 102 -3.06 -24.94 25.31
N THR A 103 -3.88 -25.54 26.17
CA THR A 103 -3.38 -26.46 27.18
C THR A 103 -2.76 -27.63 26.42
N PRO A 104 -1.44 -27.88 26.51
CA PRO A 104 -0.87 -29.06 25.91
C PRO A 104 -1.54 -30.27 26.55
N ALA A 105 -2.16 -31.13 25.74
CA ALA A 105 -2.76 -32.36 26.24
C ALA A 105 -1.66 -33.16 26.96
N ALA A 106 -1.87 -33.42 28.26
CA ALA A 106 -0.99 -34.27 29.04
C ALA A 106 -0.89 -35.62 28.31
N ARG A 107 0.33 -35.97 27.90
CA ARG A 107 0.63 -37.25 27.26
C ARG A 107 0.46 -38.32 28.35
N SER A 108 -0.69 -38.98 28.40
CA SER A 108 -0.89 -40.14 29.27
C SER A 108 0.05 -41.24 28.78
N ALA A 109 1.10 -41.49 29.55
CA ALA A 109 1.94 -42.67 29.38
C ALA A 109 1.05 -43.90 29.62
N GLY A 110 0.81 -44.66 28.56
CA GLY A 110 0.08 -45.93 28.64
C GLY A 110 0.80 -46.90 29.56
N SER A 111 0.08 -47.38 30.56
CA SER A 111 0.42 -48.55 31.35
C SER A 111 0.29 -49.79 30.46
N THR A 112 1.41 -50.42 30.13
CA THR A 112 1.44 -51.80 29.61
C THR A 112 1.40 -52.79 30.77
N PRO A 113 0.46 -53.75 30.82
CA PRO A 113 0.52 -54.85 31.78
C PRO A 113 1.21 -56.08 31.15
N SER A 114 2.18 -56.64 31.87
CA SER A 114 2.40 -58.08 32.14
C SER A 114 3.67 -58.24 32.95
#